data_AF-A0A413TJ90-F1
#
_entry.id   AF-A0A413TJ90-F1
#
_cell.length_a   1.000
_cell.length_b   1.000
_cell.length_c   1.000
_cell.angle_alpha   90.00
_cell.angle_beta   90.00
_cell.angle_gamma   90.00
#
_symmetry.space_group_name_H-M   'P 1'
#
loop_
_entity.id
_entity.type
_entity.pdbx_description
1 polymer ?
#
loop_
_entity_poly.entity_id
_entity_poly.type
_entity_poly.pdbx_seq_one_letter_code
_entity_poly.pdbx_strand_id
1 'polypeptide(L)'
;MIKPIMKSEFFLRLPSEDAGPDDAVIGQDLLDTLHEHEHECVGLAANMIGVRKRIICVKDGNRALLMYNPQILEQVNSYQTSEGCLSLSGERPCTRYRRIKVEYLDENFVHRIKNFSGYTAEIIQHEIDHCNGIVI
;
A
#
# COMPACT_ATOMS: atom_id res chain seq x y z
N MET A 1 13.71 -9.79 2.82
CA MET A 1 13.98 -10.02 4.26
C MET A 1 12.79 -9.51 5.06
N ILE A 2 12.36 -10.21 6.11
CA ILE A 2 11.30 -9.72 7.01
C ILE A 2 11.79 -8.46 7.74
N LYS A 3 11.00 -7.39 7.70
CA LYS A 3 11.34 -6.08 8.29
C LYS A 3 10.46 -5.77 9.50
N PRO A 4 10.98 -5.03 10.51
CA PRO A 4 10.15 -4.56 11.60
C PRO A 4 9.13 -3.51 11.12
N ILE A 5 7.94 -3.54 11.70
CA ILE A 5 6.89 -2.55 11.41
C ILE A 5 7.21 -1.21 12.08
N MET A 6 7.25 -0.15 11.28
CA MET A 6 7.45 1.23 11.70
C MET A 6 6.23 1.76 12.44
N LYS A 7 6.41 2.19 13.69
CA LYS A 7 5.34 2.75 14.54
C LYS A 7 5.40 4.28 14.69
N SER A 8 6.44 4.92 14.15
CA SER A 8 6.62 6.38 14.28
C SER A 8 5.66 7.12 13.34
N GLU A 9 4.59 7.69 13.89
CA GLU A 9 3.67 8.53 13.12
C GLU A 9 4.36 9.72 12.45
N PHE A 10 5.38 10.30 13.10
CA PHE A 10 6.16 11.38 12.48
C PHE A 10 6.80 10.92 11.16
N PHE A 11 7.39 9.72 11.14
CA PHE A 11 7.99 9.16 9.93
C PHE A 11 6.93 8.81 8.89
N LEU A 12 5.83 8.18 9.32
CA LEU A 12 4.75 7.73 8.44
C LEU A 12 4.01 8.88 7.76
N ARG A 13 4.06 10.09 8.34
CA ARG A 13 3.48 11.31 7.76
C ARG A 13 4.40 12.03 6.77
N LEU A 14 5.61 11.52 6.53
CA LEU A 14 6.50 12.04 5.49
C LEU A 14 6.15 11.40 4.14
N PRO A 15 5.94 12.20 3.08
CA PRO A 15 5.74 11.67 1.74
C PRO A 15 6.90 10.78 1.28
N SER A 16 6.56 9.71 0.57
CA SER A 16 7.51 8.82 -0.08
C SER A 16 8.00 9.38 -1.41
N GLU A 17 9.24 9.05 -1.76
CA GLU A 17 9.87 9.38 -3.03
C GLU A 17 9.60 8.30 -4.08
N ASP A 18 9.68 8.66 -5.36
CA ASP A 18 9.53 7.70 -6.44
C ASP A 18 10.58 6.58 -6.34
N ALA A 19 10.13 5.39 -6.70
CA ALA A 19 10.93 4.18 -6.75
C ALA A 19 11.40 3.89 -8.18
N GLY A 20 12.62 3.38 -8.32
CA GLY A 20 13.20 2.93 -9.58
C GLY A 20 13.67 1.47 -9.52
N PRO A 21 14.29 0.96 -10.59
CA PRO A 21 14.80 -0.42 -10.66
C PRO A 21 15.73 -0.81 -9.50
N ASP A 22 16.53 0.12 -9.00
CA ASP A 22 17.45 -0.10 -7.88
C ASP A 22 16.72 -0.35 -6.54
N ASP A 23 15.43 -0.01 -6.46
CA ASP A 23 14.58 -0.22 -5.28
C ASP A 23 13.88 -1.59 -5.28
N ALA A 24 14.16 -2.47 -6.25
CA ALA A 24 13.51 -3.78 -6.37
C ALA A 24 13.61 -4.63 -5.09
N VAL A 25 14.73 -4.51 -4.37
CA VAL A 25 14.95 -5.21 -3.10
C VAL A 25 13.94 -4.79 -2.01
N ILE A 26 13.48 -3.54 -2.03
CA ILE A 26 12.49 -3.03 -1.07
C ILE A 26 11.12 -3.65 -1.35
N GLY A 27 10.78 -3.84 -2.63
CA GLY A 27 9.58 -4.57 -3.01
C GLY A 27 9.59 -6.02 -2.53
N GLN A 28 10.74 -6.69 -2.58
CA GLN A 28 10.89 -8.04 -2.02
C GLN A 28 10.78 -8.04 -0.48
N ASP A 29 11.40 -7.07 0.20
CA ASP A 29 11.27 -6.91 1.65
C ASP A 29 9.80 -6.71 2.08
N LEU A 30 9.01 -5.97 1.30
CA LEU A 30 7.57 -5.81 1.51
C LEU A 30 6.80 -7.13 1.35
N LEU A 31 7.08 -7.89 0.29
CA LEU A 31 6.43 -9.18 0.06
C LEU A 31 6.72 -10.19 1.19
N ASP A 32 7.99 -10.30 1.59
CA ASP A 32 8.40 -11.19 2.68
C ASP A 32 7.73 -10.79 4.00
N THR A 33 7.67 -9.48 4.29
CA THR A 33 7.05 -8.96 5.51
C THR A 33 5.52 -9.14 5.49
N LEU A 34 4.86 -8.90 4.36
CA LEU A 34 3.41 -9.14 4.23
C LEU A 34 3.08 -10.62 4.44
N HIS A 35 3.91 -11.53 3.92
CA HIS A 35 3.69 -12.96 4.09
C HIS A 35 3.79 -13.39 5.56
N GLU A 36 4.77 -12.89 6.32
CA GLU A 36 4.89 -13.14 7.76
C GLU A 36 3.62 -12.67 8.52
N HIS A 37 3.07 -11.53 8.13
CA HIS A 37 1.89 -10.94 8.76
C HIS A 37 0.56 -11.29 8.08
N GLU A 38 0.51 -12.29 7.18
CA GLU A 38 -0.65 -12.54 6.31
C GLU A 38 -1.95 -12.94 7.05
N HIS A 39 -1.81 -13.31 8.33
CA HIS A 39 -2.90 -13.67 9.24
C HIS A 39 -3.61 -12.45 9.84
N GLU A 40 -2.98 -11.27 9.83
CA GLU A 40 -3.48 -10.03 10.44
C GLU A 40 -3.36 -8.80 9.51
N CYS A 41 -2.72 -8.95 8.35
CA CYS A 41 -2.41 -7.87 7.42
C CYS A 41 -2.74 -8.26 5.97
N VAL A 42 -3.24 -7.29 5.21
CA VAL A 42 -3.65 -7.48 3.81
C VAL A 42 -2.97 -6.52 2.84
N GLY A 43 -2.18 -5.57 3.34
CA GLY A 43 -1.42 -4.59 2.55
C GLY A 43 -0.33 -3.92 3.38
N LEU A 44 0.75 -3.53 2.71
CA LEU A 44 1.85 -2.76 3.30
C LEU A 44 2.43 -1.77 2.28
N ALA A 45 2.77 -0.58 2.76
CA ALA A 45 3.58 0.40 2.05
C ALA A 45 5.03 0.42 2.58
N ALA A 46 6.01 0.77 1.74
CA ALA A 46 7.43 0.73 2.12
C ALA A 46 7.76 1.60 3.34
N ASN A 47 7.04 2.71 3.58
CA ASN A 47 7.27 3.55 4.75
C ASN A 47 6.88 2.83 6.06
N MET A 48 5.98 1.85 6.00
CA MET A 48 5.64 0.98 7.13
C MET A 48 6.76 0.00 7.49
N ILE A 49 7.75 -0.19 6.63
CA ILE A 49 8.99 -0.92 6.93
C ILE A 49 10.22 0.00 7.03
N GLY A 50 9.97 1.31 7.21
CA GLY A 50 11.01 2.32 7.45
C GLY A 50 11.69 2.87 6.20
N VAL A 51 11.13 2.66 5.01
CA VAL A 51 11.71 3.12 3.74
C VAL A 51 10.75 4.04 3.00
N ARG A 52 11.12 5.30 2.76
CA ARG A 52 10.27 6.31 2.08
C ARG A 52 10.31 6.18 0.55
N LYS A 53 9.93 5.02 0.04
CA LYS A 53 9.75 4.78 -1.40
C LYS A 53 8.28 4.51 -1.71
N ARG A 54 7.80 4.96 -2.88
CA ARG A 54 6.42 4.75 -3.33
C ARG A 54 6.25 3.31 -3.83
N ILE A 55 6.23 2.36 -2.91
CA ILE A 55 6.09 0.94 -3.20
C ILE A 55 5.06 0.38 -2.24
N ILE A 56 4.09 -0.35 -2.77
CA ILE A 56 3.06 -1.03 -1.98
C ILE A 56 2.99 -2.50 -2.38
N CYS A 57 2.67 -3.37 -1.44
CA CYS A 57 2.19 -4.71 -1.72
C CYS A 57 0.79 -4.91 -1.15
N VAL A 58 -0.07 -5.59 -1.90
CA VAL A 58 -1.49 -5.77 -1.54
C VAL A 58 -1.93 -7.20 -1.83
N LYS A 59 -2.68 -7.81 -0.91
CA LYS A 59 -3.30 -9.12 -1.12
C LYS A 59 -4.49 -9.00 -2.09
N ASP A 60 -4.43 -9.73 -3.18
CA ASP A 60 -5.50 -9.88 -4.18
C ASP A 60 -5.87 -11.36 -4.28
N GLY A 61 -6.85 -11.78 -3.48
CA GLY A 61 -7.20 -13.20 -3.30
C GLY A 61 -6.05 -13.99 -2.68
N ASN A 62 -5.53 -14.98 -3.42
CA ASN A 62 -4.45 -15.86 -2.98
C ASN A 62 -3.06 -15.37 -3.42
N ARG A 63 -2.94 -14.17 -4.00
CA ARG A 63 -1.68 -13.63 -4.50
C ARG A 63 -1.42 -12.26 -3.89
N ALA A 64 -0.16 -11.86 -3.83
CA ALA A 64 0.23 -10.49 -3.55
C ALA A 64 0.50 -9.76 -4.87
N LEU A 65 0.00 -8.54 -4.99
CA LEU A 65 0.36 -7.59 -6.04
C LEU A 65 1.44 -6.67 -5.50
N LEU A 66 2.49 -6.44 -6.28
CA LEU A 66 3.52 -5.46 -5.98
C LEU A 66 3.36 -4.30 -6.97
N MET A 67 3.29 -3.07 -6.46
CA MET A 67 3.10 -1.88 -7.27
C MET A 67 4.14 -0.82 -6.90
N TYR A 68 4.91 -0.41 -7.89
CA TYR A 68 5.84 0.72 -7.80
C TYR A 68 5.18 1.97 -8.38
N ASN A 69 5.38 3.09 -7.70
CA ASN A 69 4.83 4.40 -8.03
C ASN A 69 3.32 4.38 -8.34
N PRO A 70 2.48 3.73 -7.51
CA PRO A 70 1.05 3.68 -7.77
C PRO A 70 0.42 5.07 -7.67
N GLN A 71 -0.47 5.37 -8.61
CA GLN A 71 -1.27 6.59 -8.64
C GLN A 71 -2.73 6.26 -9.03
N ILE A 72 -3.67 6.81 -8.26
CA ILE A 72 -5.10 6.70 -8.58
C ILE A 72 -5.45 7.74 -9.64
N LEU A 73 -5.99 7.26 -10.76
CA LEU A 73 -6.45 8.08 -11.89
C LEU A 73 -7.94 8.40 -11.83
N GLU A 74 -8.72 7.52 -11.21
CA GLU A 74 -10.18 7.66 -11.12
C GLU A 74 -10.69 6.99 -9.85
N GLN A 75 -11.70 7.60 -9.23
CA GLN A 75 -12.36 7.12 -8.02
C GLN A 75 -13.88 7.18 -8.21
N VAL A 76 -14.59 6.09 -7.93
CA VAL A 76 -16.03 5.98 -8.18
C VAL A 76 -16.75 5.37 -6.97
N ASN A 77 -17.89 5.96 -6.60
CA ASN A 77 -18.78 5.56 -5.51
C ASN A 77 -18.10 5.55 -4.14
N SER A 78 -18.10 6.70 -3.47
CA SER A 78 -17.58 6.82 -2.10
C SER A 78 -18.47 6.11 -1.07
N TYR A 79 -17.84 5.64 0.00
CA TYR A 79 -18.50 5.06 1.17
C TYR A 79 -17.65 5.29 2.43
N GLN A 80 -18.29 5.22 3.59
CA GLN A 80 -17.61 5.23 4.88
C GLN A 80 -17.27 3.79 5.30
N THR A 81 -16.10 3.61 5.88
CA THR A 81 -15.63 2.34 6.46
C THR A 81 -14.79 2.60 7.71
N SER A 82 -14.33 1.55 8.36
CA SER A 82 -13.39 1.58 9.49
C SER A 82 -12.20 0.71 9.11
N GLU A 83 -10.99 1.25 9.21
CA GLU A 83 -9.76 0.54 8.85
C GLU A 83 -8.83 0.44 10.05
N GLY A 84 -8.09 -0.66 10.12
CA GLY A 84 -6.89 -0.79 10.97
C GLY A 84 -5.62 -0.64 10.13
N CYS A 85 -4.49 -0.41 10.80
CA CYS A 85 -3.18 -0.34 10.16
C CYS A 85 -2.17 -1.01 11.09
N LEU A 86 -1.30 -1.89 10.57
CA LEU A 86 -0.26 -2.51 11.41
C LEU A 86 0.62 -1.48 12.09
N SER A 87 0.79 -0.28 11.54
CA SER A 87 1.62 0.77 12.13
C SER A 87 0.95 1.51 13.30
N LEU A 88 -0.37 1.39 13.46
CA LEU A 88 -1.19 2.15 14.42
C LEU A 88 -1.99 1.24 15.34
N SER A 89 -2.37 1.73 16.51
CA SER A 89 -3.29 1.02 17.39
C SER A 89 -4.75 1.35 17.06
N GLY A 90 -5.60 0.31 17.06
CA GLY A 90 -7.06 0.43 16.86
C GLY A 90 -7.47 0.75 15.42
N GLU A 91 -8.78 0.82 15.22
CA GLU A 91 -9.37 1.20 13.95
C GLU A 91 -9.84 2.66 13.95
N ARG A 92 -9.90 3.27 12.77
CA ARG A 92 -10.37 4.64 12.57
C ARG A 92 -11.34 4.73 11.38
N PRO A 93 -12.37 5.58 11.46
CA PRO A 93 -13.28 5.79 10.36
C PRO A 93 -12.59 6.53 9.21
N CYS A 94 -12.83 6.08 7.97
CA CYS A 94 -12.28 6.72 6.77
C CYS A 94 -13.26 6.65 5.58
N THR A 95 -12.98 7.46 4.56
CA THR A 95 -13.75 7.46 3.30
C THR A 95 -12.97 6.75 2.20
N ARG A 96 -13.61 5.80 1.52
CA ARG A 96 -13.03 5.03 0.43
C ARG A 96 -13.95 4.99 -0.78
N TYR A 97 -13.42 4.59 -1.91
CA TYR A 97 -14.16 4.47 -3.17
C TYR A 97 -14.25 3.01 -3.61
N ARG A 98 -15.45 2.55 -3.98
CA ARG A 98 -15.70 1.14 -4.30
C ARG A 98 -14.98 0.66 -5.56
N ARG A 99 -14.63 1.59 -6.45
CA ARG A 99 -13.87 1.32 -7.68
C ARG A 99 -12.83 2.39 -7.87
N ILE A 100 -11.63 1.97 -8.25
CA ILE A 100 -10.51 2.85 -8.58
C ILE A 100 -9.86 2.40 -9.88
N LYS A 101 -9.31 3.36 -10.63
CA LYS A 101 -8.37 3.10 -11.73
C LYS A 101 -7.00 3.53 -11.27
N VAL A 102 -6.01 2.64 -11.39
CA VAL A 102 -4.65 2.87 -10.88
C VAL A 102 -3.64 2.66 -12.00
N GLU A 103 -2.73 3.61 -12.15
CA GLU A 103 -1.48 3.42 -12.90
C GLU A 103 -0.33 3.08 -11.95
N TYR A 104 0.55 2.18 -12.37
CA TYR A 104 1.71 1.75 -11.59
C TYR A 104 2.72 0.99 -12.48
N LEU A 105 3.91 0.73 -11.96
CA LEU A 105 4.85 -0.23 -12.55
C LEU A 105 4.77 -1.56 -11.77
N ASP A 106 4.75 -2.68 -12.49
CA ASP A 106 4.72 -4.02 -11.88
C ASP A 106 6.13 -4.47 -11.39
N GLU A 107 6.24 -5.71 -10.91
CA GLU A 107 7.49 -6.27 -10.39
C GLU A 107 8.64 -6.34 -11.42
N ASN A 108 8.31 -6.23 -12.71
CA ASN A 108 9.27 -6.18 -13.81
C ASN A 108 9.47 -4.74 -14.31
N PHE A 109 8.99 -3.74 -13.56
CA PHE A 109 8.96 -2.32 -13.93
C PHE A 109 8.20 -2.04 -15.23
N VAL A 110 7.25 -2.90 -15.61
CA VAL A 110 6.39 -2.68 -16.77
C VAL A 110 5.20 -1.82 -16.36
N HIS A 111 4.94 -0.77 -17.14
CA HIS A 111 3.82 0.13 -16.90
C HIS A 111 2.46 -0.57 -17.08
N ARG A 112 1.57 -0.40 -16.09
CA ARG A 112 0.23 -0.96 -16.04
C ARG A 112 -0.79 0.12 -15.72
N ILE A 113 -1.98 -0.01 -16.32
CA ILE A 113 -3.19 0.70 -15.89
C ILE A 113 -4.25 -0.37 -15.67
N LYS A 114 -4.83 -0.43 -14.47
CA LYS A 114 -5.83 -1.45 -14.11
C LYS A 114 -6.94 -0.86 -13.26
N ASN A 115 -8.15 -1.40 -13.44
CA ASN A 115 -9.29 -1.11 -12.57
C ASN A 115 -9.32 -2.12 -11.41
N PHE A 116 -9.53 -1.62 -10.20
CA PHE A 116 -9.73 -2.42 -9.00
C PHE A 116 -11.08 -2.09 -8.37
N SER A 117 -11.66 -3.06 -7.67
CA SER A 117 -12.95 -2.89 -7.00
C SER A 117 -13.02 -3.68 -5.70
N GLY A 118 -14.01 -3.36 -4.87
CA GLY A 118 -14.26 -4.06 -3.61
C GLY A 118 -13.10 -3.88 -2.64
N TYR A 119 -12.81 -4.92 -1.86
CA TYR A 119 -11.83 -4.83 -0.78
C TYR A 119 -10.40 -4.59 -1.27
N THR A 120 -9.99 -5.18 -2.40
CA THR A 120 -8.67 -4.89 -3.00
C THR A 120 -8.52 -3.41 -3.34
N ALA A 121 -9.59 -2.75 -3.80
CA ALA A 121 -9.54 -1.30 -4.05
C ALA A 121 -9.39 -0.49 -2.75
N GLU A 122 -10.07 -0.89 -1.67
CA GLU A 122 -9.94 -0.29 -0.34
C GLU A 122 -8.49 -0.34 0.15
N ILE A 123 -7.87 -1.53 0.11
CA ILE A 123 -6.50 -1.72 0.55
C ILE A 123 -5.53 -0.89 -0.29
N ILE A 124 -5.67 -0.88 -1.63
CA ILE A 124 -4.79 -0.06 -2.48
C ILE A 124 -4.89 1.43 -2.14
N GLN A 125 -6.09 1.94 -1.85
CA GLN A 125 -6.26 3.33 -1.43
C GLN A 125 -5.52 3.61 -0.12
N HIS A 126 -5.63 2.71 0.85
CA HIS A 126 -4.91 2.81 2.13
C HIS A 126 -3.38 2.83 1.93
N GLU A 127 -2.83 1.91 1.14
CA GLU A 127 -1.38 1.86 0.94
C GLU A 127 -0.84 3.04 0.11
N ILE A 128 -1.65 3.57 -0.82
CA ILE A 128 -1.31 4.81 -1.55
C ILE A 128 -1.33 6.02 -0.61
N ASP A 129 -2.27 6.09 0.33
CA ASP A 129 -2.30 7.13 1.36
C ASP A 129 -1.00 7.12 2.17
N HIS A 130 -0.53 5.93 2.57
CA HIS A 130 0.76 5.79 3.23
C HIS A 130 1.90 6.36 2.37
N CYS A 131 1.93 6.10 1.07
CA CYS A 131 2.93 6.68 0.17
C CYS A 131 2.88 8.22 0.12
N ASN A 132 1.71 8.81 0.37
CA ASN A 132 1.50 10.25 0.41
C ASN A 132 1.74 10.87 1.80
N GLY A 133 2.14 10.08 2.79
CA GLY A 133 2.26 10.56 4.17
C GLY A 133 0.91 10.77 4.88
N ILE A 134 -0.15 10.14 4.37
CA ILE A 134 -1.48 10.18 4.96
C ILE A 134 -1.67 8.90 5.76
N VAL A 135 -2.01 9.04 7.02
CA VAL A 135 -2.36 7.93 7.91
C VAL A 135 -3.81 8.10 8.34
N ILE A 136 -4.54 6.98 8.43
CA ILE A 136 -5.94 6.94 8.89
C ILE A 136 -6.13 7.44 10.31
#